data_AF-A0A7S1XTP0-F1
#
_entry.id   AF-A0A7S1XTP0-F1
#
_cell.length_a   1.000
_cell.length_b   1.000
_cell.length_c   1.000
_cell.angle_alpha   90.00
_cell.angle_beta   90.00
_cell.angle_gamma   90.00
#
_symmetry.space_group_name_H-M   'P 1'
#
loop_
_entity.id
_entity.type
_entity.pdbx_description
1 polymer ?
#
loop_
_entity_poly.entity_id
_entity_poly.type
_entity_poly.pdbx_seq_one_letter_code
_entity_poly.pdbx_strand_id
1 'polypeptide(L)'
;AERRRASATAVGRTIPSPRRDSTSPFRRLHAPDARTNPTLKTAAVVVTEGVRKALERYLFAPLGAEVLKFANGLRAEDLALASRARQLRRIAPTDLAIPDGSRWDGAVSTLHRLVPPLPKGGGADGDSGGGGGGFETPAALPCEAQTVLLEAAEAITAAYEDAPFGTDAFLPAYQFCLLRAAPPRLLETAFVLRALCTRRKAGGRLGYVLTTFEAAVAYIQMLAADTDPEVAME
;
A
#
# COMPACT_ATOMS: atom_id res chain seq x y z
N ALA A 1 17.58 -59.96 -8.02
CA ALA A 1 17.59 -58.56 -8.47
C ALA A 1 18.43 -57.77 -7.47
N GLU A 2 19.75 -57.83 -7.64
CA GLU A 2 20.72 -57.30 -6.68
C GLU A 2 22.03 -57.14 -7.45
N ARG A 3 22.44 -55.90 -7.76
CA ARG A 3 23.72 -55.64 -8.44
C ARG A 3 24.47 -54.52 -7.72
N ARG A 4 25.43 -55.00 -6.90
CA ARG A 4 26.85 -54.64 -6.90
C ARG A 4 27.22 -53.16 -6.78
N ARG A 5 27.69 -52.81 -5.58
CA ARG A 5 28.78 -51.83 -5.36
C ARG A 5 30.07 -52.33 -6.03
N ALA A 6 30.73 -51.46 -6.77
CA ALA A 6 32.17 -51.48 -6.97
C ALA A 6 32.68 -50.06 -7.20
N SER A 7 33.76 -49.74 -6.49
CA SER A 7 34.46 -48.47 -6.39
C SER A 7 35.28 -48.09 -7.63
N ALA A 8 35.89 -46.91 -7.53
CA ALA A 8 36.96 -46.33 -8.36
C ALA A 8 36.42 -45.41 -9.48
N THR A 9 36.96 -44.23 -9.78
CA THR A 9 38.23 -43.62 -9.42
C THR A 9 38.08 -42.10 -9.63
N ALA A 10 38.58 -41.29 -8.69
CA ALA A 10 38.69 -39.85 -8.87
C ALA A 10 39.69 -39.54 -10.00
N VAL A 11 39.19 -39.03 -11.13
CA VAL A 11 40.03 -38.42 -12.16
C VAL A 11 39.92 -36.92 -12.01
N GLY A 12 40.93 -36.36 -11.36
CA GLY A 12 41.17 -34.93 -11.32
C GLY A 12 41.36 -34.39 -12.74
N ARG A 13 40.41 -33.56 -13.18
CA ARG A 13 40.64 -32.55 -14.20
C ARG A 13 40.51 -31.19 -13.53
N THR A 14 41.64 -30.70 -13.04
CA THR A 14 41.84 -29.30 -12.67
C THR A 14 41.67 -28.46 -13.93
N ILE A 15 40.52 -27.81 -14.05
CA ILE A 15 40.32 -26.73 -15.01
C ILE A 15 41.19 -25.57 -14.51
N PRO A 16 42.18 -25.07 -15.28
CA PRO A 16 42.96 -23.93 -14.86
C PRO A 16 42.04 -22.70 -14.74
N SER A 17 41.86 -22.22 -13.52
CA SER A 17 41.21 -20.94 -13.23
C SER A 17 41.88 -19.84 -14.06
N PRO A 18 41.12 -19.03 -14.82
CA PRO A 18 41.69 -17.89 -15.52
C PRO A 18 42.36 -16.97 -14.50
N ARG A 19 43.66 -16.71 -14.73
CA ARG A 19 44.45 -15.73 -13.98
C ARG A 19 43.65 -14.42 -13.93
N ARG A 20 43.40 -13.93 -12.71
CA ARG A 20 42.88 -12.58 -12.49
C ARG A 20 43.97 -11.59 -12.91
N ASP A 21 43.97 -11.20 -14.18
CA ASP A 21 44.71 -10.03 -14.62
C ASP A 21 44.10 -8.80 -13.94
N SER A 22 44.92 -8.20 -13.09
CA SER A 22 44.58 -7.16 -12.13
C SER A 22 44.64 -5.75 -12.73
N THR A 23 44.09 -5.56 -13.93
CA THR A 23 44.14 -4.27 -14.66
C THR A 23 42.81 -3.92 -15.31
N SER A 24 41.69 -4.15 -14.62
CA SER A 24 40.44 -3.48 -14.99
C SER A 24 40.44 -2.05 -14.41
N PRO A 25 40.41 -1.00 -15.25
CA PRO A 25 40.35 0.39 -14.78
C PRO A 25 39.02 0.75 -14.10
N PHE A 26 38.04 -0.16 -14.09
CA PHE A 26 36.70 0.08 -13.55
C PHE A 26 36.52 -0.26 -12.07
N ARG A 27 37.56 -0.72 -11.36
CA ARG A 27 37.40 -1.28 -9.99
C ARG A 27 37.83 -0.40 -8.82
N ARG A 28 38.03 0.91 -9.02
CA ARG A 28 38.19 1.88 -7.92
C ARG A 28 37.52 3.21 -8.22
N LEU A 29 36.21 3.18 -8.47
CA LEU A 29 35.40 4.25 -7.91
C LEU A 29 35.29 3.90 -6.42
N HIS A 30 36.04 4.61 -5.59
CA HIS A 30 35.74 4.69 -4.16
C HIS A 30 34.28 5.14 -4.08
N ALA A 31 33.35 4.19 -3.92
CA ALA A 31 32.03 4.52 -3.44
C ALA A 31 32.29 5.11 -2.05
N PRO A 32 32.05 6.41 -1.83
CA PRO A 32 32.14 6.97 -0.49
C PRO A 32 31.23 6.13 0.39
N ASP A 33 31.75 5.67 1.53
CA ASP A 33 30.99 4.88 2.49
C ASP A 33 29.74 5.67 2.87
N ALA A 34 28.59 5.32 2.29
CA ALA A 34 27.31 5.98 2.52
C ALA A 34 26.84 5.85 3.98
N ARG A 35 27.61 5.14 4.82
CA ARG A 35 27.41 5.01 6.26
C ARG A 35 27.83 6.26 7.05
N THR A 36 28.74 7.10 6.52
CA THR A 36 29.31 8.22 7.29
C THR A 36 28.90 9.61 6.80
N ASN A 37 28.25 9.70 5.63
CA ASN A 37 27.83 10.98 5.07
C ASN A 37 26.29 11.06 4.95
N PRO A 38 25.60 11.84 5.81
CA PRO A 38 24.15 11.95 5.80
C PRO A 38 23.60 12.48 4.48
N THR A 39 24.34 13.36 3.80
CA THR A 39 23.96 13.93 2.50
C THR A 39 23.95 12.88 1.40
N LEU A 40 24.93 11.97 1.38
CA LEU A 40 24.99 10.86 0.42
C LEU A 40 23.92 9.80 0.70
N LYS A 41 23.59 9.57 1.98
CA LYS A 41 22.46 8.69 2.36
C LYS A 41 21.13 9.27 1.88
N THR A 42 20.90 10.57 2.07
CA THR A 42 19.70 11.25 1.57
C THR A 42 19.64 11.24 0.04
N ALA A 43 20.75 11.53 -0.65
CA ALA A 43 20.82 11.48 -2.10
C ALA A 43 20.52 10.07 -2.65
N ALA A 44 21.05 9.02 -2.01
CA ALA A 44 20.76 7.64 -2.40
C ALA A 44 19.28 7.28 -2.23
N VAL A 45 18.63 7.74 -1.15
CA VAL A 45 17.18 7.56 -0.95
C VAL A 45 16.39 8.30 -2.02
N VAL A 46 16.70 9.57 -2.30
CA VAL A 46 16.02 10.37 -3.32
C VAL A 46 16.14 9.75 -4.71
N VAL A 47 17.34 9.30 -5.09
CA VAL A 47 17.57 8.64 -6.39
C VAL A 47 16.82 7.32 -6.45
N THR A 48 16.89 6.49 -5.40
CA THR A 48 16.20 5.19 -5.38
C THR A 48 14.69 5.36 -5.45
N GLU A 49 14.13 6.30 -4.70
CA GLU A 49 12.70 6.62 -4.72
C GLU A 49 12.26 7.24 -6.05
N GLY A 50 13.08 8.14 -6.62
CA GLY A 50 12.83 8.74 -7.93
C GLY A 50 12.82 7.69 -9.04
N VAL A 51 13.79 6.77 -9.04
CA VAL A 51 13.85 5.65 -10.00
C VAL A 51 12.69 4.69 -9.79
N ARG A 52 12.33 4.36 -8.54
CA ARG A 52 11.15 3.54 -8.22
C ARG A 52 9.88 4.13 -8.79
N LYS A 53 9.60 5.42 -8.52
CA LYS A 53 8.43 6.13 -9.05
C LYS A 53 8.42 6.18 -10.57
N ALA A 54 9.58 6.39 -11.21
CA ALA A 54 9.69 6.42 -12.67
C ALA A 54 9.39 5.04 -13.28
N LEU A 55 9.94 3.97 -12.72
CA LEU A 55 9.67 2.60 -13.14
C LEU A 55 8.20 2.24 -12.92
N GLU A 56 7.63 2.63 -11.79
CA GLU A 56 6.24 2.36 -11.48
C GLU A 56 5.30 3.10 -12.43
N ARG A 57 5.55 4.38 -12.75
CA ARG A 57 4.82 5.09 -13.82
C ARG A 57 4.90 4.34 -15.15
N TYR A 58 6.09 3.92 -15.53
CA TYR A 58 6.33 3.26 -16.81
C TYR A 58 5.64 1.89 -16.91
N LEU A 59 5.66 1.10 -15.83
CA LEU A 59 5.06 -0.23 -15.78
C LEU A 59 3.55 -0.18 -15.51
N PHE A 60 3.11 0.75 -14.68
CA PHE A 60 1.72 0.84 -14.24
C PHE A 60 0.83 1.55 -15.27
N ALA A 61 1.36 2.44 -16.12
CA ALA A 61 0.59 3.01 -17.23
C ALA A 61 -0.02 1.94 -18.17
N PRO A 62 0.73 0.94 -18.68
CA PRO A 62 0.16 -0.11 -19.54
C PRO A 62 -0.61 -1.19 -18.75
N LEU A 63 -0.20 -1.51 -17.51
CA LEU A 63 -0.92 -2.48 -16.67
C LEU A 63 -2.21 -1.91 -16.09
N GLY A 64 -2.30 -0.58 -15.97
CA GLY A 64 -3.44 0.12 -15.41
C GLY A 64 -4.74 -0.24 -16.13
N ALA A 65 -4.72 -0.43 -17.45
CA ALA A 65 -5.91 -0.80 -18.22
C ALA A 65 -6.46 -2.19 -17.88
N GLU A 66 -5.61 -3.19 -17.62
CA GLU A 66 -6.04 -4.52 -17.21
C GLU A 66 -6.49 -4.53 -15.75
N VAL A 67 -5.76 -3.82 -14.88
CA VAL A 67 -6.15 -3.65 -13.47
C VAL A 67 -7.47 -2.87 -13.35
N LEU A 68 -7.71 -1.89 -14.23
CA LEU A 68 -8.95 -1.12 -14.35
C LEU A 68 -10.15 -2.02 -14.68
N LYS A 69 -10.00 -3.03 -15.54
CA LYS A 69 -11.10 -3.95 -15.86
C LYS A 69 -11.59 -4.70 -14.62
N PHE A 70 -10.67 -5.14 -13.77
CA PHE A 70 -11.01 -5.78 -12.49
C PHE A 70 -11.55 -4.77 -11.47
N ALA A 71 -10.94 -3.59 -11.38
CA ALA A 71 -11.37 -2.53 -10.49
C ALA A 71 -12.77 -1.99 -10.81
N ASN A 72 -13.17 -1.96 -12.09
CA ASN A 72 -14.53 -1.61 -12.50
C ASN A 72 -15.58 -2.55 -11.89
N GLY A 73 -15.24 -3.82 -11.63
CA GLY A 73 -16.10 -4.76 -10.93
C GLY A 73 -16.33 -4.40 -9.45
N LEU A 74 -15.41 -3.64 -8.84
CA LEU A 74 -15.48 -3.23 -7.44
C LEU A 74 -16.19 -1.88 -7.26
N ARG A 75 -16.54 -1.16 -8.34
CA ARG A 75 -17.06 0.21 -8.27
C ARG A 75 -18.35 0.33 -7.44
N ALA A 76 -19.27 -0.62 -7.60
CA ALA A 76 -20.52 -0.65 -6.84
C ALA A 76 -20.26 -0.89 -5.35
N GLU A 77 -19.39 -1.85 -5.04
CA GLU A 77 -18.98 -2.17 -3.67
C GLU A 77 -18.25 -1.00 -3.01
N ASP A 78 -17.38 -0.31 -3.74
CA ASP A 78 -16.66 0.86 -3.26
C ASP A 78 -17.57 2.05 -2.99
N LEU A 79 -18.61 2.23 -3.81
CA LEU A 79 -19.62 3.27 -3.58
C LEU A 79 -20.47 2.94 -2.34
N ALA A 80 -20.89 1.68 -2.18
CA ALA A 80 -21.59 1.22 -0.99
C ALA A 80 -20.72 1.39 0.26
N LEU A 81 -19.45 1.00 0.20
CA LEU A 81 -18.49 1.13 1.28
C LEU A 81 -18.25 2.60 1.65
N ALA A 82 -18.06 3.48 0.67
CA ALA A 82 -17.86 4.90 0.90
C ALA A 82 -19.12 5.59 1.47
N SER A 83 -20.31 5.15 1.07
CA SER A 83 -21.57 5.59 1.66
C SER A 83 -21.67 5.15 3.12
N ARG A 84 -21.35 3.88 3.39
CA ARG A 84 -21.39 3.32 4.74
C ARG A 84 -20.37 3.98 5.66
N ALA A 85 -19.11 4.14 5.23
CA ALA A 85 -18.09 4.85 5.99
C ALA A 85 -18.56 6.25 6.38
N ARG A 86 -19.25 6.96 5.48
CA ARG A 86 -19.86 8.27 5.77
C ARG A 86 -20.98 8.22 6.80
N GLN A 87 -21.85 7.22 6.76
CA GLN A 87 -22.90 7.02 7.78
C GLN A 87 -22.29 6.72 9.15
N LEU A 88 -21.25 5.88 9.18
CA LEU A 88 -20.54 5.46 10.37
C LEU A 88 -19.54 6.50 10.91
N ARG A 89 -19.42 7.68 10.28
CA ARG A 89 -18.62 8.80 10.80
C ARG A 89 -19.05 9.26 12.18
N ARG A 90 -20.24 8.88 12.65
CA ARG A 90 -20.75 9.25 13.97
C ARG A 90 -20.29 8.31 15.10
N ILE A 91 -19.71 7.15 14.78
CA ILE A 91 -19.18 6.19 15.78
C ILE A 91 -18.22 6.91 16.73
N ALA A 92 -18.42 6.73 18.03
CA ALA A 92 -17.55 7.29 19.05
C ALA A 92 -16.26 6.45 19.17
N PRO A 93 -15.11 7.04 19.57
CA PRO A 93 -13.89 6.28 19.81
C PRO A 93 -14.10 5.09 20.76
N THR A 94 -14.90 5.29 21.81
CA THR A 94 -15.23 4.28 22.83
C THR A 94 -15.95 3.06 22.28
N ASP A 95 -16.77 3.21 21.22
CA ASP A 95 -17.45 2.10 20.55
C ASP A 95 -16.45 1.13 19.89
N LEU A 96 -15.24 1.60 19.62
CA LEU A 96 -14.12 0.82 19.08
C LEU A 96 -13.06 0.51 20.15
N ALA A 97 -13.40 0.64 21.43
CA ALA A 97 -12.47 0.49 22.55
C ALA A 97 -11.22 1.41 22.47
N ILE A 98 -11.37 2.58 21.85
CA ILE A 98 -10.33 3.60 21.78
C ILE A 98 -10.51 4.56 22.97
N PRO A 99 -9.43 4.90 23.71
CA PRO A 99 -9.48 5.86 24.80
C PRO A 99 -10.00 7.24 24.35
N ASP A 100 -10.79 7.88 25.19
CA ASP A 100 -11.24 9.25 24.98
C ASP A 100 -10.09 10.26 25.12
N GLY A 101 -10.14 11.36 24.36
CA GLY A 101 -9.18 12.47 24.44
C GLY A 101 -7.98 12.37 23.50
N SER A 102 -7.79 11.26 22.80
CA SER A 102 -6.76 11.12 21.78
C SER A 102 -7.03 12.00 20.55
N ARG A 103 -5.96 12.59 20.00
CA ARG A 103 -6.03 13.52 18.86
C ARG A 103 -5.76 12.80 17.54
N TRP A 104 -6.84 12.47 16.82
CA TRP A 104 -6.76 11.71 15.56
C TRP A 104 -6.66 12.58 14.29
N ASP A 105 -6.76 13.90 14.42
CA ASP A 105 -6.90 14.83 13.28
C ASP A 105 -5.74 14.72 12.28
N GLY A 106 -4.50 14.51 12.76
CA GLY A 106 -3.34 14.34 11.89
C GLY A 106 -3.40 13.08 11.03
N ALA A 107 -3.87 11.97 11.61
CA ALA A 107 -4.05 10.71 10.91
C ALA A 107 -5.22 10.78 9.91
N VAL A 108 -6.35 11.37 10.33
CA VAL A 108 -7.53 11.56 9.48
C VAL A 108 -7.21 12.47 8.29
N SER A 109 -6.53 13.59 8.53
CA SER A 109 -6.07 14.52 7.48
C SER A 109 -5.11 13.83 6.50
N THR A 110 -4.24 12.97 7.00
CA THR A 110 -3.35 12.17 6.14
C THR A 110 -4.12 11.18 5.28
N LEU A 111 -5.05 10.43 5.85
CA LEU A 111 -5.88 9.49 5.10
C LEU A 111 -6.81 10.19 4.08
N HIS A 112 -7.20 11.44 4.31
CA HIS A 112 -7.91 12.24 3.30
C HIS A 112 -7.08 12.48 2.02
N ARG A 113 -5.75 12.45 2.11
CA ARG A 113 -4.85 12.55 0.95
C ARG A 113 -4.74 11.22 0.17
N LEU A 114 -5.37 10.15 0.64
CA LEU A 114 -5.34 8.85 -0.05
C LEU A 114 -6.14 8.95 -1.35
N VAL A 115 -5.42 9.16 -2.44
CA VAL A 115 -5.96 9.15 -3.79
C VAL A 115 -5.87 7.72 -4.34
N PRO A 116 -6.97 7.18 -4.92
CA PRO A 116 -6.97 5.84 -5.48
C PRO A 116 -5.91 5.69 -6.59
N PRO A 117 -5.21 4.54 -6.64
CA PRO A 117 -4.14 4.33 -7.60
C PRO A 117 -4.64 3.95 -9.00
N LEU A 118 -5.88 4.29 -9.36
CA LEU A 118 -6.45 4.03 -10.68
C LEU A 118 -7.17 5.27 -11.18
N PRO A 119 -7.08 5.59 -12.48
CA PRO A 119 -7.84 6.71 -13.02
C PRO A 119 -9.33 6.41 -12.90
N LYS A 120 -10.17 7.45 -12.79
CA LYS A 120 -11.62 7.24 -12.88
C LYS A 120 -11.89 6.62 -14.25
N GLY A 121 -12.43 5.40 -14.28
CA GLY A 121 -12.90 4.80 -15.53
C GLY A 121 -13.90 5.74 -16.16
N GLY A 122 -13.53 6.37 -17.29
CA GLY A 122 -14.46 7.09 -18.14
C GLY A 122 -15.55 6.12 -18.54
N GLY A 123 -16.75 6.31 -18.01
CA GLY A 123 -17.90 5.54 -18.45
C GLY A 123 -18.11 5.84 -19.92
N ALA A 124 -18.13 4.81 -20.75
CA ALA A 124 -18.78 4.85 -22.06
C ALA A 124 -20.31 4.87 -21.85
N ASP A 125 -20.80 5.76 -20.99
CA ASP A 125 -22.21 6.11 -20.94
C ASP A 125 -22.33 7.30 -21.88
N GLY A 126 -22.86 7.02 -23.07
CA GLY A 126 -23.18 8.04 -24.06
C GLY A 126 -24.26 8.95 -23.51
N ASP A 127 -23.87 9.97 -22.75
CA ASP A 127 -24.72 11.12 -22.49
C ASP A 127 -24.16 12.32 -23.23
N SER A 128 -24.87 12.66 -24.29
CA SER A 128 -24.57 13.76 -25.18
C SER A 128 -25.10 15.03 -24.54
N GLY A 129 -24.35 15.64 -23.62
CA GLY A 129 -24.85 16.86 -22.99
C GLY A 129 -23.91 17.53 -22.00
N GLY A 130 -23.28 18.63 -22.45
CA GLY A 130 -22.90 19.73 -21.55
C GLY A 130 -21.42 19.77 -21.16
N GLY A 131 -20.70 20.70 -21.78
CA GLY A 131 -19.32 21.02 -21.44
C GLY A 131 -19.17 21.46 -19.98
N GLY A 132 -18.38 20.69 -19.24
CA GLY A 132 -17.74 21.11 -18.01
C GLY A 132 -16.36 20.46 -18.01
N GLY A 133 -15.30 21.25 -18.05
CA GLY A 133 -13.93 20.78 -17.91
C GLY A 133 -13.76 20.10 -16.55
N GLY A 134 -14.04 18.79 -16.50
CA GLY A 134 -13.75 17.98 -15.34
C GLY A 134 -12.24 17.91 -15.20
N PHE A 135 -11.70 18.55 -14.17
CA PHE A 135 -10.36 18.25 -13.69
C PHE A 135 -10.34 16.75 -13.33
N GLU A 136 -9.87 15.92 -14.26
CA GLU A 136 -9.57 14.52 -14.00
C GLU A 136 -8.56 14.49 -12.85
N THR A 137 -8.99 13.98 -11.69
CA THR A 137 -8.08 13.81 -10.56
C THR A 137 -7.08 12.74 -10.98
N PRO A 138 -5.78 13.05 -11.10
CA PRO A 138 -4.80 12.09 -11.58
C PRO A 138 -4.76 10.92 -10.60
N ALA A 139 -4.75 9.70 -11.14
CA ALA A 139 -4.53 8.49 -10.36
C ALA A 139 -3.20 8.63 -9.62
N ALA A 140 -3.17 8.31 -8.33
CA ALA A 140 -1.92 8.21 -7.61
C ALA A 140 -1.12 6.99 -8.09
N LEU A 141 0.19 7.01 -7.89
CA LEU A 141 0.95 5.77 -8.00
C LEU A 141 0.69 4.89 -6.77
N PRO A 142 0.70 3.55 -6.90
CA PRO A 142 0.64 2.66 -5.75
C PRO A 142 1.68 2.99 -4.66
N CYS A 143 2.90 3.39 -5.02
CA CYS A 143 3.89 3.86 -4.05
C CYS A 143 3.47 5.12 -3.28
N GLU A 144 2.70 6.02 -3.89
CA GLU A 144 2.21 7.23 -3.24
C GLU A 144 1.09 6.90 -2.25
N ALA A 145 0.20 5.97 -2.63
CA ALA A 145 -0.78 5.41 -1.71
C ALA A 145 -0.11 4.71 -0.50
N GLN A 146 0.95 3.92 -0.73
CA GLN A 146 1.74 3.31 0.37
C GLN A 146 2.32 4.36 1.32
N THR A 147 2.89 5.44 0.78
CA THR A 147 3.44 6.54 1.59
C THR A 147 2.35 7.16 2.47
N VAL A 148 1.18 7.45 1.91
CA VAL A 148 0.05 8.00 2.68
C VAL A 148 -0.37 7.05 3.81
N LEU A 149 -0.47 5.73 3.54
CA LEU A 149 -0.84 4.75 4.57
C LEU A 149 0.21 4.63 5.67
N LEU A 150 1.50 4.72 5.32
CA LEU A 150 2.60 4.73 6.28
C LEU A 150 2.59 5.99 7.15
N GLU A 151 2.44 7.17 6.55
CA GLU A 151 2.33 8.45 7.27
C GLU A 151 1.11 8.46 8.21
N ALA A 152 -0.02 7.91 7.77
CA ALA A 152 -1.20 7.76 8.63
C ALA A 152 -0.92 6.86 9.84
N ALA A 153 -0.21 5.74 9.62
CA ALA A 153 0.20 4.86 10.70
C ALA A 153 1.16 5.54 11.70
N GLU A 154 2.06 6.42 11.24
CA GLU A 154 2.91 7.25 12.11
C GLU A 154 2.08 8.18 12.95
N ALA A 155 1.17 8.92 12.33
CA ALA A 155 0.30 9.85 13.03
C ALA A 155 -0.57 9.15 14.09
N ILE A 156 -1.07 7.94 13.81
CA ILE A 156 -1.80 7.13 14.79
C ILE A 156 -0.87 6.72 15.94
N THR A 157 0.33 6.25 15.64
CA THR A 157 1.28 5.82 16.68
C THR A 157 1.69 7.01 17.57
N ALA A 158 1.93 8.18 16.96
CA ALA A 158 2.27 9.42 17.67
C ALA A 158 1.13 9.92 18.57
N ALA A 159 -0.12 9.74 18.14
CA ALA A 159 -1.30 10.10 18.94
C ALA A 159 -1.46 9.25 20.23
N TYR A 160 -0.68 8.17 20.36
CA TYR A 160 -0.65 7.30 21.54
C TYR A 160 0.60 7.49 22.42
N GLU A 161 1.48 8.46 22.17
CA GLU A 161 2.75 8.62 22.91
C GLU A 161 2.58 8.71 24.45
N ASP A 162 1.41 9.13 24.94
CA ASP A 162 1.09 9.25 26.37
C ASP A 162 0.40 8.02 27.00
N ALA A 163 0.13 6.95 26.22
CA ALA A 163 -0.57 5.75 26.70
C ALA A 163 0.17 4.45 26.30
N PRO A 164 0.10 3.36 27.11
CA PRO A 164 0.74 2.10 26.77
C PRO A 164 0.11 1.51 25.49
N PHE A 165 0.82 1.69 24.37
CA PHE A 165 0.40 1.25 23.06
C PHE A 165 0.63 -0.26 22.88
N GLY A 166 -0.46 -1.03 23.04
CA GLY A 166 -0.52 -2.43 22.61
C GLY A 166 -0.89 -2.54 21.14
N THR A 167 -0.48 -3.63 20.47
CA THR A 167 -0.95 -3.97 19.11
C THR A 167 -2.48 -4.00 19.00
N ASP A 168 -3.14 -4.32 20.11
CA ASP A 168 -4.60 -4.43 20.21
C ASP A 168 -5.30 -3.07 20.09
N ALA A 169 -4.60 -1.96 20.34
CA ALA A 169 -5.15 -0.60 20.24
C ALA A 169 -4.94 0.04 18.85
N PHE A 170 -4.01 -0.47 18.05
CA PHE A 170 -3.68 0.13 16.75
C PHE A 170 -4.76 -0.08 15.71
N LEU A 171 -5.23 -1.32 15.53
CA LEU A 171 -6.22 -1.64 14.51
C LEU A 171 -7.54 -0.88 14.73
N PRO A 172 -8.11 -0.81 15.95
CA PRO A 172 -9.31 -0.01 16.18
C PRO A 172 -9.11 1.49 15.90
N ALA A 173 -7.98 2.07 16.32
CA ALA A 173 -7.67 3.46 15.99
C ALA A 173 -7.54 3.69 14.48
N TYR A 174 -6.93 2.74 13.76
CA TYR A 174 -6.82 2.78 12.31
C TYR A 174 -8.20 2.71 11.64
N GLN A 175 -9.07 1.81 12.09
CA GLN A 175 -10.46 1.70 11.63
C GLN A 175 -11.22 3.01 11.85
N PHE A 176 -11.12 3.59 13.04
CA PHE A 176 -11.73 4.88 13.36
C PHE A 176 -11.25 5.99 12.42
N CYS A 177 -9.94 6.13 12.25
CA CYS A 177 -9.37 7.16 11.37
C CYS A 177 -9.82 6.97 9.92
N LEU A 178 -9.90 5.72 9.45
CA LEU A 178 -10.34 5.38 8.11
C LEU A 178 -11.83 5.70 7.89
N LEU A 179 -12.69 5.40 8.86
CA LEU A 179 -14.11 5.77 8.86
C LEU A 179 -14.31 7.29 8.82
N ARG A 180 -13.54 8.02 9.64
CA ARG A 180 -13.59 9.50 9.69
C ARG A 180 -13.15 10.12 8.38
N ALA A 181 -12.03 9.68 7.82
CA ALA A 181 -11.55 10.14 6.52
C ALA A 181 -12.52 9.76 5.40
N ALA A 182 -13.05 8.53 5.43
CA ALA A 182 -13.82 7.90 4.36
C ALA A 182 -13.21 8.15 2.96
N PRO A 183 -11.97 7.68 2.70
CA PRO A 183 -11.35 7.82 1.39
C PRO A 183 -12.23 7.17 0.32
N PRO A 184 -12.25 7.68 -0.92
CA PRO A 184 -12.94 7.02 -2.01
C PRO A 184 -12.19 5.75 -2.42
N ARG A 185 -12.93 4.77 -2.97
CA ARG A 185 -12.39 3.59 -3.66
C ARG A 185 -11.38 2.77 -2.83
N LEU A 186 -11.78 2.44 -1.61
CA LEU A 186 -10.95 1.71 -0.63
C LEU A 186 -10.66 0.28 -1.05
N LEU A 187 -11.65 -0.43 -1.62
CA LEU A 187 -11.51 -1.80 -2.08
C LEU A 187 -10.58 -1.90 -3.27
N GLU A 188 -10.78 -1.02 -4.25
CA GLU A 188 -9.85 -0.92 -5.35
C GLU A 188 -8.43 -0.60 -4.88
N THR A 189 -8.28 0.35 -3.95
CA THR A 189 -6.96 0.70 -3.39
C THR A 189 -6.32 -0.51 -2.71
N ALA A 190 -7.06 -1.24 -1.88
CA ALA A 190 -6.60 -2.46 -1.23
C ALA A 190 -6.22 -3.54 -2.25
N PHE A 191 -7.03 -3.75 -3.28
CA PHE A 191 -6.78 -4.72 -4.34
C PHE A 191 -5.49 -4.40 -5.10
N VAL A 192 -5.34 -3.15 -5.55
CA VAL A 192 -4.15 -2.71 -6.31
C VAL A 192 -2.89 -2.83 -5.46
N LEU A 193 -2.95 -2.37 -4.21
CA LEU A 193 -1.82 -2.49 -3.29
C LEU A 193 -1.47 -3.94 -3.04
N ARG A 194 -2.45 -4.84 -2.83
CA ARG A 194 -2.20 -6.28 -2.67
C ARG A 194 -1.57 -6.92 -3.91
N ALA A 195 -2.07 -6.57 -5.10
CA ALA A 195 -1.61 -7.15 -6.36
C ALA A 195 -0.17 -6.74 -6.69
N LEU A 196 0.19 -5.49 -6.41
CA LEU A 196 1.49 -4.92 -6.78
C LEU A 196 2.53 -5.03 -5.65
N CYS A 197 2.10 -4.95 -4.40
CA CYS A 197 2.94 -5.14 -3.23
C CYS A 197 3.00 -6.62 -2.89
N THR A 198 3.67 -7.42 -3.73
CA THR A 198 3.84 -8.85 -3.48
C THR A 198 4.32 -9.12 -2.04
N ARG A 199 3.66 -10.06 -1.33
CA ARG A 199 3.94 -10.44 0.07
C ARG A 199 5.41 -10.75 0.38
N ARG A 200 6.24 -11.07 -0.63
CA ARG A 200 7.69 -11.30 -0.47
C ARG A 200 8.52 -10.03 -0.27
N LYS A 201 8.02 -8.84 -0.63
CA LYS A 201 8.70 -7.54 -0.45
C LYS A 201 8.07 -6.66 0.63
N ALA A 202 6.81 -6.92 0.99
CA ALA A 202 6.13 -6.24 2.08
C ALA A 202 6.48 -6.87 3.45
N GLY A 203 7.77 -7.06 3.74
CA GLY A 203 8.23 -7.44 5.07
C GLY A 203 8.26 -6.24 6.02
N GLY A 204 8.21 -6.49 7.32
CA GLY A 204 8.35 -5.46 8.35
C GLY A 204 7.18 -4.47 8.37
N ARG A 205 7.50 -3.19 8.53
CA ARG A 205 6.53 -2.13 8.83
C ARG A 205 5.48 -1.91 7.73
N LEU A 206 5.89 -1.94 6.45
CA LEU A 206 4.97 -1.77 5.33
C LEU A 206 3.96 -2.92 5.26
N GLY A 207 4.41 -4.16 5.44
CA GLY A 207 3.52 -5.32 5.45
C GLY A 207 2.48 -5.25 6.56
N TYR A 208 2.90 -4.85 7.76
CA TYR A 208 2.01 -4.63 8.89
C TYR A 208 0.93 -3.59 8.57
N VAL A 209 1.33 -2.43 8.03
CA VAL A 209 0.39 -1.35 7.69
C VAL A 209 -0.57 -1.76 6.57
N LEU A 210 -0.08 -2.42 5.50
CA LEU A 210 -0.95 -2.89 4.42
C LEU A 210 -1.96 -3.94 4.91
N THR A 211 -1.52 -4.87 5.77
CA THR A 211 -2.42 -5.87 6.36
C THR A 211 -3.44 -5.22 7.29
N THR A 212 -3.04 -4.20 8.06
CA THR A 212 -3.96 -3.42 8.91
C THR A 212 -4.97 -2.66 8.08
N PHE A 213 -4.54 -2.04 6.97
CA PHE A 213 -5.42 -1.36 6.03
C PHE A 213 -6.44 -2.33 5.43
N GLU A 214 -6.02 -3.50 4.93
CA GLU A 214 -6.93 -4.54 4.43
C GLU A 214 -7.94 -4.99 5.51
N ALA A 215 -7.47 -5.21 6.74
CA ALA A 215 -8.34 -5.59 7.86
C ALA A 215 -9.35 -4.50 8.22
N ALA A 216 -8.93 -3.23 8.18
CA ALA A 216 -9.82 -2.09 8.43
C ALA A 216 -10.88 -1.95 7.34
N VAL A 217 -10.52 -2.13 6.07
CA VAL A 217 -11.48 -2.13 4.96
C VAL A 217 -12.49 -3.26 5.11
N ALA A 218 -12.03 -4.48 5.40
CA ALA A 218 -12.90 -5.63 5.62
C ALA A 218 -13.87 -5.43 6.79
N TYR A 219 -13.41 -4.81 7.88
CA TYR A 219 -14.27 -4.43 9.01
C TYR A 219 -15.40 -3.50 8.59
N ILE A 220 -15.10 -2.45 7.81
CA ILE A 220 -16.12 -1.51 7.32
C ILE A 220 -17.11 -2.23 6.39
N GLN A 221 -16.65 -3.19 5.58
CA GLN A 221 -17.53 -4.02 4.76
C GLN A 221 -18.49 -4.88 5.60
N MET A 222 -17.99 -5.50 6.68
CA MET A 222 -18.83 -6.29 7.58
C MET A 222 -19.89 -5.41 8.27
N LEU A 223 -19.50 -4.22 8.74
CA LEU A 223 -20.46 -3.26 9.27
C LEU A 223 -21.49 -2.77 8.24
N ALA A 224 -21.20 -2.91 6.94
CA ALA A 224 -22.17 -2.62 5.88
C ALA A 224 -23.18 -3.77 5.71
N ALA A 225 -22.74 -5.01 5.86
CA ALA A 225 -23.54 -6.21 5.67
C ALA A 225 -24.55 -6.44 6.81
N ASP A 226 -24.21 -6.09 8.06
CA ASP A 226 -25.07 -6.32 9.24
C ASP A 226 -26.25 -5.34 9.37
N THR A 227 -26.44 -4.44 8.40
CA THR A 227 -27.64 -3.59 8.32
C THR A 227 -28.63 -4.21 7.34
N ASP A 228 -29.57 -5.00 7.86
CA ASP A 228 -30.72 -5.47 7.10
C ASP A 228 -31.49 -4.28 6.47
N PRO A 229 -31.94 -4.39 5.21
CA PRO A 229 -32.72 -3.35 4.54
C PRO A 229 -34.11 -3.12 5.17
N GLU A 230 -34.54 -3.94 6.12
CA GLU A 230 -35.85 -3.81 6.77
C GLU A 230 -35.95 -2.62 7.73
N VAL A 231 -34.84 -2.09 8.25
CA VAL A 231 -34.84 -0.93 9.17
C VAL A 231 -34.89 0.42 8.41
N ALA A 232 -34.82 0.40 7.08
CA ALA A 232 -34.93 1.62 6.25
C ALA A 232 -36.37 1.92 5.78
N MET A 233 -37.37 1.13 6.21
CA MET A 233 -38.79 1.32 5.88
C MET A 233 -39.70 1.55 7.10
N GLU A 234 -39.15 1.96 8.24
CA GLU A 234 -39.91 2.58 9.34
C GLU A 234 -39.51 4.06 9.49
#